data_AF-A0A9W8M353-F1
#
_entry.id   AF-A0A9W8M353-F1
#
_cell.length_a   1.000
_cell.length_b   1.000
_cell.length_c   1.000
_cell.angle_alpha   90.00
_cell.angle_beta   90.00
_cell.angle_gamma   90.00
#
_symmetry.space_group_name_H-M   'P 1'
#
loop_
_entity.id
_entity.type
_entity.pdbx_description
1 polymer ?
#
loop_
_entity_poly.entity_id
_entity_poly.type
_entity_poly.pdbx_seq_one_letter_code
_entity_poly.pdbx_strand_id
1 'polypeptide(L)'
;MKFGRLAAVLLLVGHSLAWSMPQKIGIYTMIQKLTEQKVGSAEEHVIYAKLAIFFGDMRSSAKLSHSLDSPQFRDALFSLLTTVSSAKVEAVNDPAGVDNLDYLIGRIRKTYGESLRQFWSH
;
A
#
# COMPACT_ATOMS: atom_id res chain seq x y z
N MET A 1 -8.53 -4.09 -51.53
CA MET A 1 -8.79 -4.72 -50.21
C MET A 1 -7.47 -5.23 -49.64
N LYS A 2 -6.89 -4.55 -48.65
CA LYS A 2 -5.68 -5.01 -47.92
C LYS A 2 -5.87 -4.68 -46.42
N PHE A 3 -6.72 -5.44 -45.75
CA PHE A 3 -6.91 -5.41 -44.30
C PHE A 3 -5.83 -6.25 -43.59
N GLY A 4 -4.55 -5.93 -43.81
CA GLY A 4 -3.44 -6.79 -43.38
C GLY A 4 -2.45 -6.13 -42.42
N ARG A 5 -2.74 -4.95 -41.85
CA ARG A 5 -1.77 -4.19 -41.04
C ARG A 5 -2.26 -3.71 -39.68
N LEU A 6 -3.46 -4.10 -39.25
CA LEU A 6 -4.02 -3.69 -37.95
C LEU A 6 -3.96 -4.78 -36.86
N ALA A 7 -3.57 -6.02 -37.19
CA ALA A 7 -3.55 -7.11 -36.20
C ALA A 7 -2.27 -7.17 -35.35
N ALA A 8 -1.18 -6.50 -35.75
CA ALA A 8 0.10 -6.58 -35.05
C ALA A 8 0.27 -5.56 -33.92
N VAL A 9 -0.63 -4.59 -33.77
CA VAL A 9 -0.58 -3.57 -32.70
C VAL A 9 -1.37 -4.02 -31.46
N LEU A 10 -2.17 -5.09 -31.56
CA LEU A 10 -3.05 -5.59 -30.50
C LEU A 10 -2.46 -6.76 -29.68
N LEU A 11 -1.19 -7.12 -29.87
CA LEU A 11 -0.52 -8.20 -29.11
C LEU A 11 0.41 -7.68 -27.98
N LEU A 12 0.31 -6.39 -27.63
CA LEU A 12 0.94 -5.81 -26.44
C LEU A 12 -0.12 -5.48 -25.36
N VAL A 13 -1.12 -6.35 -25.22
CA VAL A 13 -2.05 -6.30 -24.08
C VAL A 13 -1.24 -6.67 -22.83
N GLY A 14 -0.84 -5.63 -22.08
CA GLY A 14 -0.72 -5.62 -20.63
C GLY A 14 -0.15 -6.88 -19.98
N HIS A 15 1.13 -7.17 -20.21
CA HIS A 15 1.87 -7.96 -19.22
C HIS A 15 2.00 -7.06 -17.99
N SER A 16 1.01 -7.13 -17.07
CA SER A 16 1.23 -6.63 -15.72
C SER A 16 2.44 -7.43 -15.22
N LEU A 17 3.57 -6.73 -15.05
CA LEU A 17 4.80 -7.38 -14.66
C LEU A 17 4.57 -7.95 -13.27
N ALA A 18 4.62 -9.27 -13.15
CA ALA A 18 4.58 -9.93 -11.85
C ALA A 18 5.64 -9.29 -10.96
N TRP A 19 5.29 -9.02 -9.70
CA TRP A 19 6.19 -8.37 -8.77
C TRP A 19 7.49 -9.15 -8.62
N SER A 20 8.60 -8.42 -8.58
CA SER A 20 9.92 -9.02 -8.38
C SER A 20 10.01 -9.69 -7.01
N MET A 21 10.82 -10.75 -6.89
CA MET A 21 11.00 -11.47 -5.62
C MET A 21 11.42 -10.55 -4.45
N PRO A 22 12.32 -9.55 -4.63
CA PRO A 22 12.64 -8.59 -3.57
C PRO A 22 11.43 -7.78 -3.09
N GLN A 23 10.53 -7.38 -4.01
CA GLN A 23 9.31 -6.67 -3.62
C GLN A 23 8.40 -7.54 -2.77
N LYS A 24 8.24 -8.82 -3.13
CA LYS A 24 7.44 -9.78 -2.37
C LYS A 24 8.01 -9.98 -0.96
N ILE A 25 9.32 -10.19 -0.84
CA ILE A 25 10.00 -10.35 0.46
C ILE A 25 9.85 -9.10 1.32
N GLY A 26 10.04 -7.92 0.73
CA GLY A 26 9.90 -6.64 1.44
C GLY A 26 8.52 -6.48 2.05
N ILE A 27 7.48 -6.70 1.26
CA ILE A 27 6.09 -6.57 1.69
C ILE A 27 5.72 -7.63 2.74
N TYR A 28 6.10 -8.89 2.51
CA TYR A 28 5.87 -9.96 3.48
C TYR A 28 6.51 -9.66 4.85
N THR A 29 7.74 -9.15 4.85
CA THR A 29 8.45 -8.77 6.08
C THR A 29 7.72 -7.63 6.82
N MET A 30 7.18 -6.65 6.10
CA MET A 30 6.40 -5.56 6.71
C MET A 30 5.07 -6.07 7.29
N ILE A 31 4.41 -7.02 6.61
CA ILE A 31 3.20 -7.65 7.09
C ILE A 31 3.45 -8.42 8.39
N GLN A 32 4.50 -9.25 8.43
CA GLN A 32 4.87 -9.97 9.66
C GLN A 32 5.07 -8.99 10.83
N LYS A 33 5.83 -7.92 10.62
CA LYS A 33 6.02 -6.89 11.65
C LYS A 33 4.71 -6.23 12.06
N LEU A 34 3.80 -5.93 11.12
CA LEU A 34 2.48 -5.36 11.42
C LEU A 34 1.60 -6.31 12.24
N THR A 35 1.67 -7.62 12.01
CA THR A 35 0.89 -8.61 12.78
C THR A 35 1.27 -8.64 14.26
N GLU A 36 2.50 -8.24 14.57
CA GLU A 36 3.03 -8.18 15.94
C GLU A 36 2.65 -6.87 16.66
N GLN A 37 2.18 -5.84 15.94
CA GLN A 37 1.89 -4.53 16.51
C GLN A 37 0.41 -4.32 16.82
N LYS A 38 0.13 -3.54 17.87
CA LYS A 38 -1.23 -3.05 18.15
C LYS A 38 -1.62 -1.94 17.16
N VAL A 39 -2.91 -1.87 16.83
CA VAL A 39 -3.44 -0.80 15.96
C VAL A 39 -3.22 0.55 16.64
N GLY A 40 -2.69 1.52 15.91
CA GLY A 40 -2.41 2.86 16.40
C GLY A 40 -1.15 2.99 17.26
N SER A 41 -0.33 1.95 17.37
CA SER A 41 0.95 2.00 18.09
C SER A 41 2.00 2.80 17.33
N ALA A 42 2.95 3.40 18.05
CA ALA A 42 4.06 4.12 17.45
C ALA A 42 4.90 3.20 16.54
N GLU A 43 5.05 1.93 16.91
CA GLU A 43 5.76 0.92 16.13
C GLU A 43 5.04 0.61 14.81
N GLU A 44 3.70 0.55 14.81
CA GLU A 44 2.92 0.45 13.58
C GLU A 44 3.17 1.64 12.65
N HIS A 45 3.23 2.86 13.21
CA HIS A 45 3.49 4.07 12.43
C HIS A 45 4.85 4.03 11.74
N VAL A 46 5.88 3.55 12.45
CA VAL A 46 7.23 3.34 11.89
C VAL A 46 7.19 2.34 10.73
N ILE A 47 6.38 1.29 10.82
CA ILE A 47 6.24 0.32 9.73
C ILE A 47 5.53 0.96 8.53
N TYR A 48 4.48 1.75 8.73
CA TYR A 48 3.85 2.49 7.65
C TYR A 48 4.79 3.50 6.99
N ALA A 49 5.61 4.20 7.77
CA ALA A 49 6.61 5.12 7.24
C ALA A 49 7.63 4.38 6.33
N LYS A 50 8.04 3.16 6.72
CA LYS A 50 8.90 2.29 5.89
C LYS A 50 8.18 1.76 4.65
N LEU A 51 6.90 1.42 4.77
CA LEU A 51 6.06 1.00 3.64
C LEU A 51 5.91 2.14 2.62
N ALA A 52 5.72 3.38 3.08
CA ALA A 52 5.69 4.55 2.20
C ALA A 52 7.03 4.73 1.47
N ILE A 53 8.17 4.60 2.16
CA ILE A 53 9.50 4.65 1.53
C ILE A 53 9.67 3.53 0.49
N PHE A 54 9.19 2.32 0.80
CA PHE A 54 9.24 1.19 -0.13
C PHE A 54 8.50 1.46 -1.44
N PHE A 55 7.38 2.20 -1.38
CA PHE A 55 6.65 2.68 -2.57
C PHE A 55 7.17 4.01 -3.12
N GLY A 56 8.25 4.57 -2.58
CA GLY A 56 8.86 5.82 -3.04
C GLY A 56 8.18 7.11 -2.54
N ASP A 57 7.23 7.02 -1.60
CA ASP A 57 6.54 8.18 -1.02
C ASP A 57 7.25 8.71 0.24
N MET A 58 8.36 9.41 0.03
CA MET A 58 9.13 10.05 1.11
C MET A 58 8.33 11.13 1.85
N ARG A 59 7.39 11.79 1.17
CA ARG A 59 6.59 12.88 1.75
C ARG A 59 5.59 12.35 2.77
N SER A 60 4.89 11.27 2.45
CA SER A 60 3.98 10.62 3.39
C SER A 60 4.74 9.95 4.52
N SER A 61 5.93 9.38 4.26
CA SER A 61 6.77 8.78 5.29
C SER A 61 7.07 9.72 6.47
N ALA A 62 7.48 10.96 6.18
CA ALA A 62 7.74 11.95 7.22
C ALA A 62 6.49 12.26 8.07
N LYS A 63 5.33 12.37 7.41
CA LYS A 63 4.06 12.70 8.06
C LYS A 63 3.49 11.56 8.91
N LEU A 64 3.82 10.31 8.58
CA LEU A 64 3.40 9.13 9.36
C LEU A 64 4.07 9.07 10.74
N SER A 65 5.07 9.91 11.02
CA SER A 65 5.66 10.03 12.37
C SER A 65 4.88 10.95 13.33
N HIS A 66 3.87 11.68 12.84
CA HIS A 66 3.05 12.55 13.67
C HIS A 66 2.11 11.74 14.58
N SER A 67 1.46 12.45 15.51
CA SER A 67 0.45 11.85 16.39
C SER A 67 -0.70 11.26 15.58
N LEU A 68 -1.25 10.16 16.10
CA LEU A 68 -2.30 9.39 15.44
C LEU A 68 -3.54 10.22 15.12
N ASP A 69 -3.89 11.17 15.98
CA ASP A 69 -5.03 12.08 15.86
C ASP A 69 -4.76 13.29 14.94
N SER A 70 -3.56 13.45 14.41
CA SER A 70 -3.22 14.58 13.56
C SER A 70 -3.81 14.47 12.14
N PRO A 71 -4.24 15.59 11.53
CA PRO A 71 -4.64 15.60 10.12
C PRO A 71 -3.50 15.16 9.19
N GLN A 72 -2.25 15.51 9.51
CA GLN A 72 -1.10 15.17 8.68
C GLN A 72 -0.87 13.65 8.64
N PHE A 73 -1.04 12.97 9.78
CA PHE A 73 -0.97 11.51 9.84
C PHE A 73 -2.08 10.87 9.00
N ARG A 74 -3.33 11.35 9.13
CA ARG A 74 -4.47 10.84 8.35
C ARG A 74 -4.28 11.00 6.85
N ASP A 75 -3.86 12.17 6.39
CA ASP A 75 -3.62 12.44 4.98
C ASP A 75 -2.54 11.50 4.41
N ALA A 76 -1.46 11.30 5.17
CA ALA A 76 -0.37 10.41 4.78
C ALA A 76 -0.80 8.94 4.77
N LEU A 77 -1.60 8.52 5.76
CA LEU A 77 -2.15 7.17 5.84
C LEU A 77 -3.14 6.90 4.69
N PHE A 78 -3.94 7.90 4.29
CA PHE A 78 -4.82 7.81 3.14
C PHE A 78 -4.05 7.77 1.81
N SER A 79 -2.97 8.55 1.67
CA SER A 79 -2.05 8.45 0.52
C SER A 79 -1.46 7.05 0.40
N LEU A 80 -0.98 6.49 1.52
CA LEU A 80 -0.45 5.13 1.59
C LEU A 80 -1.52 4.09 1.21
N LEU A 81 -2.75 4.23 1.71
CA LEU A 81 -3.87 3.36 1.33
C LEU A 81 -4.12 3.37 -0.18
N THR A 82 -4.11 4.55 -0.80
CA THR A 82 -4.32 4.71 -2.25
C THR A 82 -3.19 4.07 -3.04
N THR A 83 -1.95 4.22 -2.57
CA THR A 83 -0.76 3.62 -3.16
C THR A 83 -0.82 2.10 -3.13
N VAL A 84 -1.11 1.50 -1.96
CA VAL A 84 -1.24 0.04 -1.81
C VAL A 84 -2.41 -0.51 -2.64
N SER A 85 -3.52 0.23 -2.70
CA SER A 85 -4.67 -0.16 -3.53
C SER A 85 -4.34 -0.17 -5.02
N SER A 86 -3.53 0.79 -5.50
CA SER A 86 -3.06 0.82 -6.89
C SER A 86 -2.10 -0.32 -7.18
N ALA A 87 -1.16 -0.59 -6.26
CA ALA A 87 -0.25 -1.73 -6.33
C ALA A 87 -1.00 -3.08 -6.42
N LYS A 88 -2.16 -3.23 -5.76
CA LYS A 88 -2.99 -4.43 -5.87
C LYS A 88 -3.49 -4.66 -7.30
N VAL A 89 -3.89 -3.59 -7.99
CA VAL A 89 -4.35 -3.67 -9.38
C VAL A 89 -3.23 -4.16 -10.30
N GLU A 90 -1.99 -3.72 -10.05
CA GLU A 90 -0.81 -4.15 -10.81
C GLU A 90 -0.42 -5.62 -10.52
N ALA A 91 -0.66 -6.07 -9.29
CA ALA A 91 -0.37 -7.42 -8.83
C ALA A 91 -1.44 -8.48 -9.24
N VAL A 92 -2.40 -8.15 -10.11
CA VAL A 92 -3.55 -9.04 -10.45
C VAL A 92 -3.15 -10.46 -10.90
N ASN A 93 -1.98 -10.61 -11.51
CA ASN A 93 -1.46 -11.89 -11.98
C ASN A 93 -0.57 -12.62 -10.93
N ASP A 94 -0.52 -12.14 -9.69
CA ASP A 94 0.26 -12.70 -8.58
C ASP A 94 -0.62 -12.89 -7.33
N PRO A 95 -1.31 -14.04 -7.17
CA PRO A 95 -2.28 -14.26 -6.11
C PRO A 95 -1.73 -14.01 -4.70
N ALA A 96 -0.50 -14.44 -4.42
CA ALA A 96 0.14 -14.19 -3.13
C ALA A 96 0.46 -12.69 -2.92
N GLY A 97 0.76 -11.96 -3.99
CA GLY A 97 0.90 -10.50 -3.95
C GLY A 97 -0.43 -9.83 -3.61
N VAL A 98 -1.53 -10.28 -4.23
CA VAL A 98 -2.88 -9.77 -3.97
C VAL A 98 -3.27 -9.96 -2.50
N ASP A 99 -3.10 -11.16 -1.94
CA ASP A 99 -3.46 -11.46 -0.54
C ASP A 99 -2.69 -10.58 0.46
N ASN A 100 -1.38 -10.41 0.21
CA ASN A 100 -0.53 -9.54 1.03
C ASN A 100 -1.00 -8.08 0.99
N LEU A 101 -1.35 -7.58 -0.19
CA LEU A 101 -1.83 -6.21 -0.37
C LEU A 101 -3.21 -6.00 0.25
N ASP A 102 -4.08 -7.01 0.18
CA ASP A 102 -5.38 -6.99 0.86
C ASP A 102 -5.25 -6.92 2.38
N TYR A 103 -4.30 -7.67 2.95
CA TYR A 103 -3.97 -7.54 4.38
C TYR A 103 -3.56 -6.10 4.71
N LEU A 104 -2.64 -5.52 3.94
CA LEU A 104 -2.15 -4.15 4.17
C LEU A 104 -3.27 -3.12 4.07
N ILE A 105 -4.13 -3.21 3.04
CA ILE A 105 -5.31 -2.35 2.87
C ILE A 105 -6.22 -2.44 4.08
N GLY A 106 -6.54 -3.67 4.51
CA GLY A 106 -7.37 -3.89 5.69
C GLY A 106 -6.77 -3.31 6.96
N ARG A 107 -5.45 -3.47 7.15
CA ARG A 107 -4.74 -2.98 8.33
C ARG A 107 -4.68 -1.45 8.36
N ILE A 108 -4.35 -0.81 7.24
CA ILE A 108 -4.33 0.65 7.09
C ILE A 108 -5.72 1.25 7.38
N ARG A 109 -6.80 0.65 6.85
CA ARG A 109 -8.17 1.11 7.12
C ARG A 109 -8.54 1.05 8.60
N LYS A 110 -8.09 0.01 9.32
CA LYS A 110 -8.29 -0.10 10.78
C LYS A 110 -7.59 1.03 11.52
N THR A 111 -6.32 1.33 11.21
CA THR A 111 -5.60 2.44 11.82
C THR A 111 -6.22 3.80 11.47
N TYR A 112 -6.71 3.97 10.25
CA TYR A 112 -7.40 5.20 9.84
C TYR A 112 -8.69 5.41 10.66
N GLY A 113 -9.48 4.34 10.87
CA GLY A 113 -10.65 4.39 11.74
C GLY A 113 -10.30 4.71 13.20
N GLU A 114 -9.17 4.19 13.71
CA GLU A 114 -8.66 4.53 15.04
C GLU A 114 -8.28 6.00 15.15
N SER A 115 -7.55 6.52 14.16
CA SER A 115 -7.17 7.94 14.08
C SER A 115 -8.38 8.87 14.14
N LEU A 116 -9.44 8.55 13.40
CA LEU A 116 -10.68 9.33 13.45
C LEU A 116 -11.30 9.26 14.85
N ARG A 117 -11.40 8.08 15.46
CA ARG A 117 -12.01 7.94 16.79
C ARG A 117 -11.30 8.79 17.85
N GLN A 118 -9.97 8.81 17.83
CA GLN A 118 -9.18 9.63 18.76
C GLN A 118 -9.40 11.12 18.53
N PHE A 119 -9.45 11.56 17.27
CA PHE A 119 -9.76 12.95 16.93
C PHE A 119 -11.10 13.41 17.50
N TRP A 120 -12.15 12.59 17.45
CA TRP A 120 -13.47 12.91 18.00
C TRP A 120 -13.58 12.78 19.53
N SER A 121 -12.56 12.25 20.19
CA SER A 121 -12.54 12.09 21.66
C SER A 121 -11.94 13.30 22.38
N HIS A 122 -11.50 14.30 21.62
CA HIS A 122 -10.94 15.57 22.08
C HIS A 122 -11.84 16.75 21.68
#